data_AF-A0A8H7PRR6-F1
#
_entry.id   AF-A0A8H7PRR6-F1
#
_cell.length_a   1.000
_cell.length_b   1.000
_cell.length_c   1.000
_cell.angle_alpha   90.00
_cell.angle_beta   90.00
_cell.angle_gamma   90.00
#
_symmetry.space_group_name_H-M   'P 1'
#
loop_
_entity.id
_entity.type
_entity.pdbx_description
1 polymer ?
#
loop_
_entity_poly.entity_id
_entity_poly.type
_entity_poly.pdbx_seq_one_letter_code
_entity_poly.pdbx_strand_id
1 'polypeptide(L)'
;MSDKELEAQFSQLETAIESCFSNWSALNTSFLNGKESTVSDSGIAMDEVREAYKIILDMPVSVIRAMMTSIDKLLRRPGLPLKRISDIRFLLILLENPLLAQHNFAEETRYHHNILKRILGMLSGLSNECHQALANWFANYNTVHLQRRINLVNSFITYRITKARRSVVGLPAAYEADWRVISGARVMALLFAANNLSSKLPFSAFYNTMVDYVNLMADFESWQSRSGKFSFCQYPFLISMGAKMEIMEADARDQQETKWREAFLNMLFHQKPTLPYLMLRVRREALIEDSLRQLAQNETDLKKSLKIEFVGEDGVDAGGLRKEWFLLLVRSLFDPQFGMFTYDDDSTFCWFNPASFENEDQYFLVGIVIGLSIYNATILDIHLPTACYKKLFGHHVGLEDLRVFRPGLARGLEQLLEFPGDVESVFCRPFVAEYDAFGERISVPIIPDGETTMVTNANRQQFVDKYIDFVMNTSVKRQFGAFKRGFYHVCGGNALSLFRPEEIELLVRGSDEPLDIEQLRGQTEYHGFEETDETVGQFWDIMKEMQPQMQRKLLTFVTGSDRIPATGTARMRFQITCGGSDCDRLPSAHTCFNQLILFRYQTEEKLKRMIEMAITESQGFYVK
;
A
#
# COMPACT_ATOMS: atom_id res chain seq x y z
N MET A 1 -2.42 54.01 23.23
CA MET A 1 -1.76 54.62 22.06
C MET A 1 -2.82 55.29 21.22
N SER A 2 -2.51 56.45 20.65
CA SER A 2 -3.38 57.06 19.63
C SER A 2 -3.29 56.28 18.32
N ASP A 3 -4.32 56.34 17.47
CA ASP A 3 -4.34 55.64 16.17
C ASP A 3 -3.14 56.02 15.28
N LYS A 4 -2.66 57.26 15.38
CA LYS A 4 -1.46 57.74 14.67
C LYS A 4 -0.15 57.09 15.14
N GLU A 5 -0.05 56.78 16.43
CA GLU A 5 1.12 56.08 16.98
C GLU A 5 1.11 54.60 16.58
N LEU A 6 -0.07 53.98 16.51
CA LEU A 6 -0.26 52.63 15.97
C LEU A 6 0.11 52.57 14.49
N GLU A 7 -0.39 53.50 13.66
CA GLU A 7 -0.04 53.59 12.23
C GLU A 7 1.48 53.76 12.00
N ALA A 8 2.13 54.61 12.79
CA ALA A 8 3.58 54.82 12.69
C ALA A 8 4.39 53.57 13.07
N GLN A 9 3.96 52.83 14.09
CA GLN A 9 4.61 51.56 14.47
C GLN A 9 4.43 50.48 13.40
N PHE A 10 3.23 50.37 12.80
CA PHE A 10 3.00 49.41 11.71
C PHE A 10 3.83 49.72 10.47
N SER A 11 4.05 51.00 10.13
CA SER A 11 4.91 51.39 9.00
C SER A 11 6.38 50.98 9.21
N GLN A 12 6.90 51.10 10.43
CA GLN A 12 8.24 50.61 10.76
C GLN A 12 8.32 49.07 10.70
N LEU A 13 7.29 48.39 11.20
CA LEU A 13 7.19 46.94 11.13
C LEU A 13 7.10 46.43 9.68
N GLU A 14 6.31 47.09 8.83
CA GLU A 14 6.24 46.82 7.39
C GLU A 14 7.62 46.90 6.75
N THR A 15 8.37 47.97 7.02
CA THR A 15 9.73 48.16 6.48
C THR A 15 10.68 47.05 6.94
N ALA A 16 10.59 46.62 8.20
CA ALA A 16 11.40 45.53 8.73
C ALA A 16 11.04 44.18 8.07
N ILE A 17 9.75 43.89 7.93
CA ILE A 17 9.23 42.69 7.24
C ILE A 17 9.68 42.67 5.78
N GLU A 18 9.58 43.81 5.08
CA GLU A 18 10.04 43.91 3.69
C GLU A 18 11.54 43.65 3.58
N SER A 19 12.35 44.24 4.46
CA SER A 19 13.80 44.04 4.48
C SER A 19 14.18 42.57 4.70
N CYS A 20 13.55 41.90 5.66
CA CYS A 20 13.81 40.50 5.98
C CYS A 20 13.35 39.57 4.85
N PHE A 21 12.08 39.65 4.43
CA PHE A 21 11.50 38.69 3.48
C PHE A 21 11.89 38.93 2.02
N SER A 22 12.50 40.08 1.69
CA SER A 22 13.07 40.33 0.36
C SER A 22 14.52 39.87 0.21
N ASN A 23 15.16 39.38 1.28
CA ASN A 23 16.57 39.00 1.30
C ASN A 23 16.78 37.58 1.84
N TRP A 24 17.18 36.66 0.96
CA TRP A 24 17.46 35.26 1.34
C TRP A 24 18.59 35.15 2.38
N SER A 25 19.58 36.04 2.35
CA SER A 25 20.69 36.04 3.32
C SER A 25 20.17 36.39 4.72
N ALA A 26 19.28 37.38 4.81
CA ALA A 26 18.63 37.76 6.06
C ALA A 26 17.79 36.60 6.61
N LEU A 27 16.99 35.94 5.76
CA LEU A 27 16.21 34.76 6.15
C LEU A 27 17.10 33.58 6.57
N ASN A 28 18.20 33.30 5.86
CA ASN A 28 19.12 32.21 6.20
C ASN A 28 19.83 32.40 7.53
N THR A 29 20.01 33.65 7.98
CA THR A 29 20.57 33.99 9.29
C THR A 29 19.50 34.22 10.35
N SER A 30 18.22 34.13 9.98
CA SER A 30 17.10 34.22 10.92
C SER A 30 16.81 32.85 11.54
N PHE A 31 16.27 32.85 12.76
CA PHE A 31 15.80 31.64 13.45
C PHE A 31 16.87 30.55 13.60
N LEU A 32 18.13 30.91 13.87
CA LEU A 32 19.20 29.93 14.04
C LEU A 32 19.11 29.24 15.40
N ASN A 33 19.24 27.91 15.43
CA ASN A 33 19.22 27.12 16.67
C ASN A 33 20.60 27.01 17.35
N GLY A 34 21.60 27.76 16.88
CA GLY A 34 22.99 27.73 17.36
C GLY A 34 23.84 26.57 16.86
N LYS A 35 23.29 25.65 16.07
CA LYS A 35 24.03 24.54 15.44
C LYS A 35 24.38 24.85 13.99
N GLU A 36 25.48 24.27 13.52
CA GLU A 36 25.84 24.32 12.11
C GLU A 36 24.86 23.50 11.26
N SER A 37 24.60 23.96 10.03
CA SER A 37 23.81 23.19 9.08
C SER A 37 24.59 21.95 8.64
N THR A 38 24.00 20.78 8.85
CA THR A 38 24.52 19.48 8.42
C THR A 38 23.45 18.75 7.62
N VAL A 39 23.78 17.57 7.11
CA VAL A 39 22.79 16.71 6.43
C VAL A 39 21.65 16.32 7.38
N SER A 40 21.90 16.20 8.70
CA SER A 40 20.89 15.80 9.68
C SER A 40 20.17 16.96 10.36
N ASP A 41 20.78 18.16 10.43
CA ASP A 41 20.19 19.32 11.10
C ASP A 41 20.26 20.56 10.20
N SER A 42 19.12 21.22 10.00
CA SER A 42 19.06 22.43 9.16
C SER A 42 19.77 23.63 9.79
N GLY A 43 19.99 23.62 11.11
CA GLY A 43 20.45 24.76 11.87
C GLY A 43 19.34 25.80 12.15
N ILE A 44 18.08 25.48 11.85
CA ILE A 44 16.92 26.36 12.05
C ILE A 44 16.08 25.89 13.24
N ALA A 45 15.71 26.83 14.11
CA ALA A 45 14.70 26.67 15.15
C ALA A 45 13.29 26.73 14.52
N MET A 46 12.82 25.59 13.99
CA MET A 46 11.54 25.51 13.26
C MET A 46 10.32 25.94 14.08
N ASP A 47 10.36 25.81 15.41
CA ASP A 47 9.28 26.26 16.28
C ASP A 47 9.21 27.79 16.39
N GLU A 48 10.36 28.46 16.41
CA GLU A 48 10.43 29.93 16.36
C GLU A 48 9.92 30.47 15.02
N VAL A 49 10.22 29.78 13.91
CA VAL A 49 9.69 30.13 12.58
C VAL A 49 8.15 30.10 12.60
N ARG A 50 7.57 29.06 13.18
CA ARG A 50 6.10 28.89 13.24
C ARG A 50 5.45 29.94 14.14
N GLU A 51 6.05 30.23 15.30
CA GLU A 51 5.55 31.28 16.18
C GLU A 51 5.67 32.65 15.52
N ALA A 52 6.75 32.92 14.80
CA ALA A 52 6.90 34.16 14.05
C ALA A 52 5.81 34.34 12.99
N TYR A 53 5.48 33.30 12.21
CA TYR A 53 4.35 33.38 11.27
C TYR A 53 3.02 33.59 11.98
N LYS A 54 2.78 32.91 13.10
CA LYS A 54 1.56 33.11 13.89
C LYS A 54 1.42 34.57 14.33
N ILE A 55 2.49 35.16 14.88
CA ILE A 55 2.52 36.57 15.28
C ILE A 55 2.29 37.50 14.08
N ILE A 56 2.98 37.25 12.95
CA ILE A 56 2.82 38.08 11.73
C ILE A 56 1.39 38.02 11.18
N LEU A 57 0.73 36.86 11.26
CA LEU A 57 -0.64 36.69 10.77
C LEU A 57 -1.69 37.34 11.68
N ASP A 58 -1.35 37.64 12.93
CA ASP A 58 -2.18 38.44 13.84
C ASP A 58 -2.00 39.96 13.63
N MET A 59 -1.09 40.38 12.74
CA MET A 59 -0.84 41.80 12.41
C MET A 59 -1.82 42.35 11.35
N PRO A 60 -1.90 43.68 11.17
CA PRO A 60 -2.72 44.28 10.11
C PRO A 60 -2.40 43.74 8.71
N VAL A 61 -3.43 43.73 7.85
CA VAL A 61 -3.37 43.21 6.47
C VAL A 61 -2.25 43.86 5.64
N SER A 62 -1.87 45.11 5.94
CA SER A 62 -0.75 45.80 5.28
C SER A 62 0.60 45.11 5.54
N VAL A 63 0.87 44.70 6.79
CA VAL A 63 2.07 43.94 7.19
C VAL A 63 2.10 42.57 6.51
N ILE A 64 0.97 41.86 6.51
CA ILE A 64 0.84 40.55 5.84
C ILE A 64 1.08 40.69 4.33
N ARG A 65 0.52 41.74 3.70
CA ARG A 65 0.72 42.04 2.28
C ARG A 65 2.17 42.38 1.97
N ALA A 66 2.84 43.15 2.83
CA ALA A 66 4.25 43.51 2.70
C ALA A 66 5.15 42.26 2.72
N MET A 67 4.88 41.33 3.65
CA MET A 67 5.54 40.02 3.70
C MET A 67 5.35 39.25 2.39
N MET A 68 4.10 39.04 1.98
CA MET A 68 3.78 38.21 0.81
C MET A 68 4.35 38.80 -0.50
N THR A 69 4.29 40.13 -0.64
CA THR A 69 4.86 40.84 -1.79
C THR A 69 6.38 40.71 -1.82
N SER A 70 7.03 40.77 -0.66
CA SER A 70 8.49 40.60 -0.53
C SER A 70 8.93 39.17 -0.85
N ILE A 71 8.16 38.17 -0.41
CA ILE A 71 8.37 36.76 -0.78
C ILE A 71 8.29 36.58 -2.30
N ASP A 72 7.26 37.09 -2.98
CA ASP A 72 7.17 36.96 -4.46
C ASP A 72 8.31 37.69 -5.18
N LYS A 73 8.76 38.85 -4.67
CA LYS A 73 9.93 39.56 -5.21
C LYS A 73 11.21 38.74 -5.06
N LEU A 74 11.46 38.18 -3.87
CA LEU A 74 12.64 37.36 -3.59
C LEU A 74 12.71 36.13 -4.52
N LEU A 75 11.61 35.38 -4.63
CA LEU A 75 11.55 34.15 -5.41
C LEU A 75 11.62 34.38 -6.93
N ARG A 76 11.48 35.62 -7.42
CA ARG A 76 11.65 35.97 -8.84
C ARG A 76 13.10 36.03 -9.28
N ARG A 77 14.01 36.42 -8.38
CA ARG A 77 15.44 36.62 -8.68
C ARG A 77 16.30 36.26 -7.45
N PRO A 78 16.44 34.97 -7.11
CA PRO A 78 17.41 34.57 -6.09
C PRO A 78 18.81 34.91 -6.61
N GLY A 79 19.44 35.95 -6.03
CA GLY A 79 20.68 36.55 -6.54
C GLY A 79 21.96 35.70 -6.38
N LEU A 80 21.85 34.38 -6.13
CA LEU A 80 22.98 33.48 -5.93
C LEU A 80 22.64 32.05 -6.37
N PRO A 81 23.58 31.27 -6.94
CA PRO A 81 23.41 29.83 -7.11
C PRO A 81 23.33 29.11 -5.75
N LEU A 82 22.23 28.41 -5.50
CA LEU A 82 21.99 27.61 -4.30
C LEU A 82 22.84 26.33 -4.32
N LYS A 83 24.09 26.41 -3.82
CA LYS A 83 25.06 25.30 -3.91
C LYS A 83 25.26 24.56 -2.60
N ARG A 84 25.19 25.25 -1.46
CA ARG A 84 25.43 24.68 -0.13
C ARG A 84 24.10 24.43 0.59
N ILE A 85 24.07 23.43 1.47
CA ILE A 85 22.92 23.15 2.33
C ILE A 85 22.52 24.37 3.19
N SER A 86 23.48 25.20 3.59
CA SER A 86 23.21 26.42 4.36
C SER A 86 22.54 27.52 3.53
N ASP A 87 22.63 27.48 2.20
CA ASP A 87 22.04 28.47 1.29
C ASP A 87 20.52 28.28 1.14
N ILE A 88 19.99 27.09 1.45
CA ILE A 88 18.59 26.72 1.19
C ILE A 88 17.66 26.86 2.41
N ARG A 89 18.17 27.33 3.55
CA ARG A 89 17.41 27.47 4.81
C ARG A 89 16.16 28.34 4.66
N PHE A 90 16.25 29.43 3.91
CA PHE A 90 15.14 30.34 3.65
C PHE A 90 13.98 29.63 2.96
N LEU A 91 14.24 28.60 2.12
CA LEU A 91 13.17 27.85 1.49
C LEU A 91 12.36 27.06 2.52
N LEU A 92 12.99 26.54 3.57
CA LEU A 92 12.27 25.90 4.69
C LEU A 92 11.42 26.93 5.44
N ILE A 93 11.99 28.10 5.73
CA ILE A 93 11.28 29.19 6.40
C ILE A 93 10.06 29.61 5.57
N LEU A 94 10.22 29.78 4.26
CA LEU A 94 9.11 30.17 3.38
C LEU A 94 8.05 29.07 3.26
N LEU A 95 8.44 27.79 3.26
CA LEU A 95 7.50 26.66 3.26
C LEU A 95 6.64 26.59 4.54
N GLU A 96 7.11 27.15 5.66
CA GLU A 96 6.33 27.20 6.91
C GLU A 96 5.19 28.23 6.88
N ASN A 97 5.14 29.13 5.90
CA ASN A 97 4.09 30.15 5.78
C ASN A 97 2.69 29.51 5.62
N PRO A 98 1.77 29.68 6.60
CA PRO A 98 0.44 29.07 6.57
C PRO A 98 -0.44 29.55 5.40
N LEU A 99 -0.23 30.77 4.89
CA LEU A 99 -1.01 31.33 3.80
C LEU A 99 -0.86 30.52 2.51
N LEU A 100 0.25 29.81 2.32
CA LEU A 100 0.46 28.99 1.12
C LEU A 100 -0.60 27.89 0.94
N ALA A 101 -1.23 27.45 2.04
CA ALA A 101 -2.30 26.45 2.04
C ALA A 101 -3.72 27.07 2.11
N GLN A 102 -3.85 28.38 2.32
CA GLN A 102 -5.15 29.04 2.47
C GLN A 102 -5.66 29.54 1.11
N HIS A 103 -6.91 29.18 0.80
CA HIS A 103 -7.53 29.37 -0.51
C HIS A 103 -8.99 29.82 -0.37
N ASN A 104 -9.22 30.95 0.30
CA ASN A 104 -10.58 31.41 0.61
C ASN A 104 -11.33 31.84 -0.67
N PHE A 105 -10.61 32.44 -1.62
CA PHE A 105 -11.14 32.87 -2.92
C PHE A 105 -10.15 32.63 -4.07
N ALA A 106 -10.63 32.77 -5.30
CA ALA A 106 -9.91 32.37 -6.51
C ALA A 106 -8.63 33.20 -6.77
N GLU A 107 -8.67 34.52 -6.57
CA GLU A 107 -7.52 35.40 -6.77
C GLU A 107 -6.39 35.08 -5.78
N GLU A 108 -6.72 34.88 -4.50
CA GLU A 108 -5.78 34.48 -3.45
C GLU A 108 -5.15 33.12 -3.76
N THR A 109 -5.98 32.15 -4.14
CA THR A 109 -5.52 30.82 -4.57
C THR A 109 -4.48 30.94 -5.68
N ARG A 110 -4.77 31.74 -6.73
CA ARG A 110 -3.85 31.95 -7.85
C ARG A 110 -2.54 32.60 -7.39
N TYR A 111 -2.61 33.56 -6.48
CA TYR A 111 -1.44 34.26 -5.95
C TYR A 111 -0.55 33.32 -5.12
N HIS A 112 -1.12 32.58 -4.18
CA HIS A 112 -0.39 31.62 -3.35
C HIS A 112 0.26 30.51 -4.18
N HIS A 113 -0.45 29.97 -5.18
CA HIS A 113 0.13 28.99 -6.11
C HIS A 113 1.24 29.57 -7.00
N ASN A 114 1.24 30.88 -7.27
CA ASN A 114 2.33 31.54 -8.00
C ASN A 114 3.61 31.67 -7.17
N ILE A 115 3.49 31.83 -5.86
CA ILE A 115 4.62 31.78 -4.92
C ILE A 115 5.09 30.33 -4.79
N LEU A 116 4.17 29.41 -4.50
CA LEU A 116 4.47 28.00 -4.25
C LEU A 116 5.16 27.33 -5.45
N LYS A 117 4.74 27.60 -6.70
CA LYS A 117 5.42 27.05 -7.89
C LYS A 117 6.91 27.44 -7.97
N ARG A 118 7.29 28.62 -7.46
CA ARG A 118 8.69 29.08 -7.47
C ARG A 118 9.49 28.39 -6.38
N ILE A 119 8.92 28.25 -5.18
CA ILE A 119 9.52 27.51 -4.06
C ILE A 119 9.78 26.06 -4.49
N LEU A 120 8.74 25.37 -4.99
CA LEU A 120 8.85 23.99 -5.46
C LEU A 120 9.82 23.86 -6.65
N GLY A 121 9.81 24.84 -7.56
CA GLY A 121 10.76 24.92 -8.67
C GLY A 121 12.22 24.92 -8.19
N MET A 122 12.55 25.79 -7.24
CA MET A 122 13.88 25.86 -6.65
C MET A 122 14.25 24.57 -5.93
N LEU A 123 13.38 24.08 -5.03
CA LEU A 123 13.62 22.83 -4.29
C LEU A 123 13.87 21.63 -5.24
N SER A 124 13.07 21.52 -6.30
CA SER A 124 13.20 20.43 -7.28
C SER A 124 14.48 20.47 -8.11
N GLY A 125 15.16 21.62 -8.18
CA GLY A 125 16.36 21.86 -8.98
C GLY A 125 17.66 21.94 -8.17
N LEU A 126 17.63 21.64 -6.87
CA LEU A 126 18.81 21.61 -6.02
C LEU A 126 19.74 20.41 -6.33
N SER A 127 20.96 20.45 -5.79
CA SER A 127 21.92 19.33 -5.87
C SER A 127 21.47 18.11 -5.06
N ASN A 128 22.02 16.94 -5.37
CA ASN A 128 21.77 15.70 -4.63
C ASN A 128 22.09 15.83 -3.13
N GLU A 129 23.16 16.56 -2.78
CA GLU A 129 23.53 16.83 -1.39
C GLU A 129 22.44 17.64 -0.66
N CYS A 130 21.90 18.67 -1.31
CA CYS A 130 20.79 19.45 -0.77
C CYS A 130 19.49 18.63 -0.68
N HIS A 131 19.22 17.75 -1.65
CA HIS A 131 18.07 16.84 -1.60
C HIS A 131 18.18 15.83 -0.45
N GLN A 132 19.38 15.28 -0.22
CA GLN A 132 19.64 14.39 0.91
C GLN A 132 19.43 15.13 2.24
N ALA A 133 19.94 16.36 2.38
CA ALA A 133 19.72 17.17 3.56
C ALA A 133 18.22 17.48 3.77
N LEU A 134 17.50 17.88 2.73
CA LEU A 134 16.05 18.13 2.79
C LEU A 134 15.26 16.89 3.24
N ALA A 135 15.56 15.72 2.69
CA ALA A 135 14.89 14.48 3.09
C ALA A 135 15.10 14.17 4.58
N ASN A 136 16.31 14.33 5.11
CA ASN A 136 16.61 14.16 6.53
C ASN A 136 15.94 15.24 7.41
N TRP A 137 15.96 16.50 6.98
CA TRP A 137 15.34 17.59 7.74
C TRP A 137 13.81 17.44 7.79
N PHE A 138 13.17 17.04 6.69
CA PHE A 138 11.74 16.70 6.70
C PHE A 138 11.45 15.45 7.52
N ALA A 139 12.36 14.47 7.56
CA ALA A 139 12.21 13.28 8.40
C ALA A 139 12.19 13.63 9.90
N ASN A 140 12.79 14.76 10.30
CA ASN A 140 12.73 15.27 11.67
C ASN A 140 11.40 15.95 12.03
N TYR A 141 10.55 16.30 11.07
CA TYR A 141 9.25 16.92 11.35
C TYR A 141 8.36 15.96 12.14
N ASN A 142 7.57 16.46 13.09
CA ASN A 142 6.52 15.62 13.68
C ASN A 142 5.46 15.22 12.63
N THR A 143 4.65 14.22 12.95
CA THR A 143 3.63 13.66 12.05
C THR A 143 2.71 14.73 11.46
N VAL A 144 2.26 15.68 12.28
CA VAL A 144 1.35 16.76 11.86
C VAL A 144 2.01 17.70 10.84
N HIS A 145 3.25 18.12 11.09
CA HIS A 145 3.95 19.03 10.19
C HIS A 145 4.33 18.35 8.88
N LEU A 146 4.77 17.09 8.91
CA LEU A 146 5.04 16.32 7.70
C LEU A 146 3.77 16.17 6.85
N GLN A 147 2.64 15.81 7.47
CA GLN A 147 1.35 15.70 6.78
C GLN A 147 0.91 17.03 6.15
N ARG A 148 1.10 18.15 6.85
CA ARG A 148 0.79 19.49 6.29
C ARG A 148 1.62 19.81 5.06
N ARG A 149 2.91 19.42 5.02
CA ARG A 149 3.78 19.62 3.85
C ARG A 149 3.35 18.74 2.67
N ILE A 150 3.00 17.48 2.93
CA ILE A 150 2.46 16.57 1.92
C ILE A 150 1.15 17.14 1.35
N ASN A 151 0.21 17.54 2.20
CA ASN A 151 -1.07 18.13 1.78
C ASN A 151 -0.88 19.40 0.95
N LEU A 152 0.09 20.25 1.29
CA LEU A 152 0.42 21.46 0.54
C LEU A 152 0.88 21.13 -0.89
N VAL A 153 1.81 20.18 -1.04
CA VAL A 153 2.30 19.77 -2.37
C VAL A 153 1.21 19.04 -3.15
N ASN A 154 0.41 18.21 -2.50
CA ASN A 154 -0.73 17.53 -3.14
C ASN A 154 -1.79 18.53 -3.63
N SER A 155 -2.17 19.50 -2.81
CA SER A 155 -3.11 20.56 -3.20
C SER A 155 -2.59 21.35 -4.41
N PHE A 156 -1.29 21.62 -4.44
CA PHE A 156 -0.65 22.27 -5.58
C PHE A 156 -0.74 21.43 -6.84
N ILE A 157 -0.36 20.15 -6.81
CA ILE A 157 -0.45 19.24 -7.97
C ILE A 157 -1.89 19.15 -8.45
N THR A 158 -2.85 18.96 -7.54
CA THR A 158 -4.30 18.93 -7.79
C THR A 158 -4.77 20.18 -8.53
N TYR A 159 -4.42 21.37 -8.03
CA TYR A 159 -4.78 22.63 -8.67
C TYR A 159 -4.25 22.72 -10.11
N ARG A 160 -3.04 22.22 -10.36
CA ARG A 160 -2.41 22.26 -11.69
C ARG A 160 -3.04 21.28 -12.67
N ILE A 161 -3.30 20.05 -12.25
CA ILE A 161 -4.01 19.06 -13.07
C ILE A 161 -5.42 19.57 -13.39
N THR A 162 -6.15 20.06 -12.39
CA THR A 162 -7.51 20.61 -12.56
C THR A 162 -7.52 21.75 -13.57
N LYS A 163 -6.55 22.67 -13.50
CA LYS A 163 -6.44 23.78 -14.44
C LYS A 163 -6.13 23.32 -15.85
N ALA A 164 -5.21 22.37 -16.00
CA ALA A 164 -4.83 21.81 -17.30
C ALA A 164 -6.04 21.15 -18.00
N ARG A 165 -6.87 20.42 -17.24
CA ARG A 165 -8.11 19.80 -17.74
C ARG A 165 -9.15 20.83 -18.20
N ARG A 166 -9.33 21.93 -17.47
CA ARG A 166 -10.27 23.01 -17.87
C ARG A 166 -9.82 23.76 -19.12
N SER A 167 -8.51 23.85 -19.36
CA SER A 167 -7.97 24.59 -20.50
C SER A 167 -8.04 23.86 -21.84
N VAL A 168 -8.28 22.54 -21.84
CA VAL A 168 -8.25 21.73 -23.07
C VAL A 168 -9.40 20.71 -23.06
N VAL A 169 -10.47 21.01 -23.79
CA VAL A 169 -11.49 20.01 -24.15
C VAL A 169 -10.87 19.09 -25.20
N GLY A 170 -10.56 17.84 -24.84
CA GLY A 170 -10.39 16.76 -25.82
C GLY A 170 -8.98 16.37 -26.29
N LEU A 171 -7.88 16.77 -25.62
CA LEU A 171 -6.52 16.26 -25.94
C LEU A 171 -5.75 15.80 -24.68
N PRO A 172 -5.12 14.61 -24.68
CA PRO A 172 -4.18 14.20 -23.65
C PRO A 172 -2.85 14.97 -23.79
N ALA A 173 -2.09 15.11 -22.69
CA ALA A 173 -0.68 15.58 -22.64
C ALA A 173 -0.36 17.08 -22.37
N ALA A 174 -1.19 17.85 -21.65
CA ALA A 174 -0.76 19.19 -21.18
C ALA A 174 0.18 19.16 -19.95
N TYR A 175 0.10 18.11 -19.10
CA TYR A 175 0.89 18.05 -17.86
C TYR A 175 2.31 17.50 -18.07
N GLU A 176 2.54 16.65 -19.08
CA GLU A 176 3.84 16.01 -19.36
C GLU A 176 4.97 17.04 -19.56
N ALA A 177 4.65 18.21 -20.11
CA ALA A 177 5.59 19.32 -20.31
C ALA A 177 5.48 20.42 -19.24
N ASP A 178 4.57 20.30 -18.28
CA ASP A 178 4.37 21.31 -17.26
C ASP A 178 5.43 21.19 -16.16
N TRP A 179 6.52 21.94 -16.29
CA TRP A 179 7.61 21.97 -15.30
C TRP A 179 7.12 22.16 -13.86
N ARG A 180 5.95 22.79 -13.66
CA ARG A 180 5.39 23.06 -12.34
C ARG A 180 4.85 21.77 -11.73
N VAL A 181 4.19 20.92 -12.51
CA VAL A 181 3.76 19.57 -12.08
C VAL A 181 4.97 18.70 -11.79
N ILE A 182 5.98 18.74 -12.67
CA ILE A 182 7.25 18.00 -12.50
C ILE A 182 7.95 18.40 -11.19
N SER A 183 8.05 19.70 -10.90
CA SER A 183 8.62 20.19 -9.65
C SER A 183 7.82 19.75 -8.43
N GLY A 184 6.48 19.75 -8.51
CA GLY A 184 5.62 19.22 -7.45
C GLY A 184 5.89 17.75 -7.15
N ALA A 185 5.93 16.90 -8.19
CA ALA A 185 6.20 15.47 -8.04
C ALA A 185 7.61 15.21 -7.46
N ARG A 186 8.63 15.95 -7.92
CA ARG A 186 9.99 15.86 -7.37
C ARG A 186 10.08 16.26 -5.91
N VAL A 187 9.42 17.34 -5.50
CA VAL A 187 9.40 17.72 -4.07
C VAL A 187 8.61 16.71 -3.25
N MET A 188 7.52 16.15 -3.78
CA MET A 188 6.83 15.05 -3.12
C MET A 188 7.73 13.84 -2.94
N ALA A 189 8.61 13.53 -3.90
CA ALA A 189 9.60 12.45 -3.74
C ALA A 189 10.57 12.69 -2.57
N LEU A 190 10.94 13.94 -2.29
CA LEU A 190 11.74 14.29 -1.11
C LEU A 190 10.98 14.05 0.19
N LEU A 191 9.70 14.43 0.25
CA LEU A 191 8.83 14.16 1.40
C LEU A 191 8.56 12.67 1.58
N PHE A 192 8.45 11.92 0.47
CA PHE A 192 8.30 10.47 0.49
C PHE A 192 9.56 9.78 1.00
N ALA A 193 10.74 10.21 0.55
CA ALA A 193 12.01 9.75 1.09
C ALA A 193 12.13 10.06 2.59
N ALA A 194 11.72 11.25 3.03
CA ALA A 194 11.67 11.63 4.44
C ALA A 194 10.75 10.72 5.27
N ASN A 195 9.59 10.35 4.73
CA ASN A 195 8.69 9.42 5.40
C ASN A 195 9.25 7.99 5.42
N ASN A 196 9.96 7.54 4.39
CA ASN A 196 10.63 6.22 4.43
C ASN A 196 11.74 6.14 5.49
N LEU A 197 12.35 7.29 5.85
CA LEU A 197 13.36 7.36 6.92
C LEU A 197 12.74 7.37 8.33
N SER A 198 11.51 7.87 8.46
CA SER A 198 10.89 8.15 9.77
C SER A 198 9.65 7.32 10.08
N SER A 199 9.04 6.69 9.08
CA SER A 199 7.82 5.86 9.15
C SER A 199 6.65 6.53 9.89
N LYS A 200 6.50 7.86 9.74
CA LYS A 200 5.53 8.67 10.50
C LYS A 200 4.11 8.64 9.96
N LEU A 201 3.95 8.45 8.65
CA LEU A 201 2.67 8.50 7.96
C LEU A 201 2.46 7.25 7.11
N PRO A 202 1.20 6.79 6.96
CA PRO A 202 0.88 5.73 6.02
C PRO A 202 1.20 6.20 4.59
N PHE A 203 1.60 5.27 3.73
CA PHE A 203 1.95 5.59 2.34
C PHE A 203 0.77 6.17 1.55
N SER A 204 -0.47 5.81 1.89
CA SER A 204 -1.69 6.35 1.30
C SER A 204 -1.84 7.86 1.49
N ALA A 205 -1.15 8.46 2.48
CA ALA A 205 -1.10 9.91 2.67
C ALA A 205 -0.48 10.66 1.47
N PHE A 206 0.31 9.97 0.63
CA PHE A 206 0.96 10.53 -0.54
C PHE A 206 0.11 10.48 -1.80
N TYR A 207 -0.93 9.65 -1.83
CA TYR A 207 -1.82 9.55 -2.97
C TYR A 207 -2.44 10.90 -3.34
N ASN A 208 -2.56 11.13 -4.63
CA ASN A 208 -3.24 12.30 -5.18
C ASN A 208 -4.37 11.82 -6.09
N THR A 209 -5.59 11.80 -5.58
CA THR A 209 -6.76 11.30 -6.33
C THR A 209 -7.02 12.04 -7.63
N MET A 210 -6.53 13.28 -7.80
CA MET A 210 -6.64 13.99 -9.08
C MET A 210 -5.69 13.46 -10.16
N VAL A 211 -4.61 12.78 -9.77
CA VAL A 211 -3.73 12.05 -10.70
C VAL A 211 -4.48 10.89 -11.34
N ASP A 212 -5.38 10.23 -10.62
CA ASP A 212 -6.16 9.10 -11.14
C ASP A 212 -7.05 9.47 -12.35
N TYR A 213 -7.41 10.75 -12.47
CA TYR A 213 -8.24 11.25 -13.57
C TYR A 213 -7.44 11.75 -14.78
N VAL A 214 -6.11 11.65 -14.78
CA VAL A 214 -5.35 11.81 -16.03
C VAL A 214 -5.54 10.56 -16.89
N ASN A 215 -5.16 10.61 -18.17
CA ASN A 215 -5.16 9.39 -18.99
C ASN A 215 -3.99 8.49 -18.53
N LEU A 216 -4.20 7.75 -17.43
CA LEU A 216 -3.17 6.93 -16.80
C LEU A 216 -2.72 5.76 -17.67
N MET A 217 -3.57 5.25 -18.56
CA MET A 217 -3.17 4.21 -19.51
C MET A 217 -2.13 4.76 -20.49
N ALA A 218 -2.37 5.94 -21.07
CA ALA A 218 -1.38 6.60 -21.93
C ALA A 218 -0.11 7.02 -21.14
N ASP A 219 -0.26 7.44 -19.88
CA ASP A 219 0.87 7.75 -18.99
C ASP A 219 1.74 6.51 -18.75
N PHE A 220 1.11 5.36 -18.48
CA PHE A 220 1.76 4.07 -18.28
C PHE A 220 2.47 3.59 -19.56
N GLU A 221 1.82 3.65 -20.71
CA GLU A 221 2.45 3.32 -22.01
C GLU A 221 3.66 4.20 -22.31
N SER A 222 3.55 5.51 -22.06
CA SER A 222 4.63 6.49 -22.25
C SER A 222 5.83 6.17 -21.34
N TRP A 223 5.55 5.79 -20.08
CA TRP A 223 6.58 5.39 -19.13
C TRP A 223 7.23 4.06 -19.48
N GLN A 224 6.42 3.05 -19.80
CA GLN A 224 6.85 1.72 -20.22
C GLN A 224 7.72 1.75 -21.47
N SER A 225 7.36 2.58 -22.46
CA SER A 225 8.14 2.78 -23.69
C SER A 225 9.39 3.65 -23.50
N ARG A 226 9.64 4.16 -22.29
CA ARG A 226 10.74 5.08 -21.97
C ARG A 226 10.80 6.28 -22.91
N SER A 227 9.64 6.90 -23.18
CA SER A 227 9.49 8.02 -24.11
C SER A 227 10.35 9.26 -23.78
N GLY A 228 10.89 9.34 -22.55
CA GLY A 228 11.64 10.48 -22.03
C GLY A 228 10.73 11.61 -21.52
N LYS A 229 9.42 11.52 -21.72
CA LYS A 229 8.46 12.46 -21.16
C LYS A 229 8.24 12.21 -19.66
N PHE A 230 7.77 13.24 -18.96
CA PHE A 230 7.31 13.08 -17.59
C PHE A 230 6.08 12.17 -17.56
N SER A 231 6.04 11.27 -16.58
CA SER A 231 4.88 10.44 -16.30
C SER A 231 4.70 10.28 -14.80
N PHE A 232 3.45 10.20 -14.35
CA PHE A 232 3.15 9.92 -12.93
C PHE A 232 3.55 8.50 -12.52
N CYS A 233 3.63 7.54 -13.46
CA CYS A 233 4.20 6.21 -13.20
C CYS A 233 5.67 6.23 -12.77
N GLN A 234 6.41 7.34 -12.98
CA GLN A 234 7.74 7.57 -12.40
C GLN A 234 7.69 7.86 -10.89
N TYR A 235 6.51 8.28 -10.39
CA TYR A 235 6.24 8.66 -9.02
C TYR A 235 5.01 7.88 -8.50
N PRO A 236 5.08 6.55 -8.44
CA PRO A 236 3.90 5.70 -8.22
C PRO A 236 3.22 5.94 -6.86
N PHE A 237 3.91 6.53 -5.88
CA PHE A 237 3.31 6.94 -4.60
C PHE A 237 2.28 8.07 -4.73
N LEU A 238 2.17 8.74 -5.88
CA LEU A 238 1.13 9.73 -6.17
C LEU A 238 -0.14 9.09 -6.77
N ILE A 239 -0.06 7.88 -7.29
CA ILE A 239 -1.16 7.17 -7.93
C ILE A 239 -1.88 6.36 -6.86
N SER A 240 -3.21 6.44 -6.79
CA SER A 240 -3.95 5.66 -5.79
C SER A 240 -3.91 4.16 -6.07
N MET A 241 -4.22 3.37 -5.03
CA MET A 241 -4.32 1.91 -5.15
C MET A 241 -5.27 1.49 -6.27
N GLY A 242 -6.46 2.09 -6.33
CA GLY A 242 -7.47 1.76 -7.33
C GLY A 242 -7.01 2.04 -8.76
N ALA A 243 -6.33 3.17 -8.97
CA ALA A 243 -5.77 3.51 -10.28
C ALA A 243 -4.62 2.58 -10.71
N LYS A 244 -3.76 2.15 -9.78
CA LYS A 244 -2.73 1.14 -10.08
C LYS A 244 -3.36 -0.21 -10.42
N MET A 245 -4.42 -0.61 -9.72
CA MET A 245 -5.18 -1.82 -10.02
C MET A 245 -5.76 -1.77 -11.44
N GLU A 246 -6.32 -0.63 -11.84
CA GLU A 246 -6.82 -0.45 -13.21
C GLU A 246 -5.70 -0.60 -14.25
N ILE A 247 -4.50 -0.05 -13.99
CA ILE A 247 -3.32 -0.24 -14.86
C ILE A 247 -2.94 -1.71 -14.94
N MET A 248 -2.89 -2.41 -13.79
CA MET A 248 -2.58 -3.84 -13.73
C MET A 248 -3.60 -4.69 -14.50
N GLU A 249 -4.89 -4.42 -14.31
CA GLU A 249 -5.98 -5.13 -14.99
C GLU A 249 -5.97 -4.88 -16.51
N ALA A 250 -5.65 -3.65 -16.93
CA ALA A 250 -5.50 -3.32 -18.35
C ALA A 250 -4.28 -4.03 -18.96
N ASP A 251 -3.11 -3.96 -18.32
CA ASP A 251 -1.88 -4.67 -18.77
C ASP A 251 -2.11 -6.19 -18.82
N ALA A 252 -2.85 -6.73 -17.84
CA ALA A 252 -3.23 -8.14 -17.83
C ALA A 252 -4.15 -8.50 -19.02
N ARG A 253 -5.17 -7.68 -19.28
CA ARG A 253 -6.11 -7.90 -20.38
C ARG A 253 -5.43 -7.82 -21.74
N ASP A 254 -4.53 -6.85 -21.94
CA ASP A 254 -3.79 -6.68 -23.20
C ASP A 254 -2.86 -7.86 -23.46
N GLN A 255 -2.18 -8.36 -22.42
CA GLN A 255 -1.35 -9.56 -22.50
C GLN A 255 -2.19 -10.82 -22.80
N GLN A 256 -3.36 -10.97 -22.15
CA GLN A 256 -4.31 -12.05 -22.44
C GLN A 256 -4.84 -11.99 -23.88
N GLU A 257 -5.21 -10.81 -24.37
CA GLU A 257 -5.69 -10.62 -25.73
C GLU A 257 -4.59 -10.91 -26.76
N THR A 258 -3.35 -10.49 -26.48
CA THR A 258 -2.20 -10.82 -27.33
C THR A 258 -2.01 -12.34 -27.42
N LYS A 259 -2.05 -13.04 -26.28
CA LYS A 259 -1.96 -14.51 -26.24
C LYS A 259 -3.13 -15.21 -26.93
N TRP A 260 -4.33 -14.64 -26.82
CA TRP A 260 -5.52 -15.10 -27.53
C TRP A 260 -5.33 -15.00 -29.05
N ARG A 261 -4.88 -13.84 -29.53
CA ARG A 261 -4.61 -13.60 -30.97
C ARG A 261 -3.53 -14.53 -31.49
N GLU A 262 -2.44 -14.71 -30.75
CA GLU A 262 -1.37 -15.68 -31.09
C GLU A 262 -1.93 -17.11 -31.21
N ALA A 263 -2.71 -17.57 -30.23
CA ALA A 263 -3.33 -18.90 -30.26
C ALA A 263 -4.31 -19.07 -31.43
N PHE A 264 -5.11 -18.03 -31.71
CA PHE A 264 -6.06 -18.03 -32.82
C PHE A 264 -5.36 -18.08 -34.18
N LEU A 265 -4.32 -17.28 -34.40
CA LEU A 265 -3.53 -17.32 -35.63
C LEU A 265 -2.83 -18.68 -35.80
N ASN A 266 -2.27 -19.25 -34.72
CA ASN A 266 -1.67 -20.58 -34.76
C ASN A 266 -2.69 -21.66 -35.14
N MET A 267 -3.93 -21.56 -34.64
CA MET A 267 -5.01 -22.48 -35.01
C MET A 267 -5.38 -22.37 -36.49
N LEU A 268 -5.51 -21.13 -37.00
CA LEU A 268 -5.86 -20.87 -38.41
C LEU A 268 -4.77 -21.31 -39.39
N PHE A 269 -3.51 -20.99 -39.12
CA PHE A 269 -2.41 -21.14 -40.08
C PHE A 269 -1.62 -22.44 -39.94
N HIS A 270 -1.55 -23.01 -38.72
CA HIS A 270 -0.72 -24.19 -38.44
C HIS A 270 -1.52 -25.44 -38.13
N GLN A 271 -2.87 -25.37 -38.13
CA GLN A 271 -3.78 -26.49 -37.79
C GLN A 271 -3.42 -27.18 -36.46
N LYS A 272 -2.70 -26.49 -35.56
CA LYS A 272 -2.42 -26.98 -34.22
C LYS A 272 -3.55 -26.57 -33.29
N PRO A 273 -4.26 -27.52 -32.65
CA PRO A 273 -5.30 -27.19 -31.69
C PRO A 273 -4.64 -26.50 -30.49
N THR A 274 -4.77 -25.18 -30.42
CA THR A 274 -4.25 -24.35 -29.32
C THR A 274 -5.44 -23.66 -28.68
N LEU A 275 -5.68 -23.92 -27.39
CA LEU A 275 -6.77 -23.27 -26.68
C LEU A 275 -6.46 -21.77 -26.47
N PRO A 276 -7.44 -20.87 -26.64
CA PRO A 276 -7.26 -19.44 -26.42
C PRO A 276 -7.20 -19.05 -24.93
N TYR A 277 -7.46 -19.99 -24.04
CA TYR A 277 -7.48 -19.84 -22.59
C TYR A 277 -6.61 -20.93 -21.94
N LEU A 278 -6.14 -20.67 -20.73
CA LEU A 278 -5.51 -21.69 -19.88
C LEU A 278 -6.63 -22.49 -19.21
N MET A 279 -6.87 -23.71 -19.69
CA MET A 279 -7.87 -24.61 -19.12
C MET A 279 -7.20 -25.57 -18.15
N LEU A 280 -7.61 -25.53 -16.88
CA LEU A 280 -7.20 -26.51 -15.88
C LEU A 280 -8.37 -27.44 -15.57
N ARG A 281 -8.18 -28.73 -15.84
CA ARG A 281 -9.15 -29.80 -15.55
C ARG A 281 -8.73 -30.51 -14.28
N VAL A 282 -9.42 -30.27 -13.18
CA VAL A 282 -8.98 -30.69 -11.85
C VAL A 282 -9.98 -31.62 -11.20
N ARG A 283 -9.49 -32.67 -10.54
CA ARG A 283 -10.31 -33.51 -9.67
C ARG A 283 -10.27 -32.96 -8.25
N ARG A 284 -11.40 -33.00 -7.54
CA ARG A 284 -11.48 -32.46 -6.17
C ARG A 284 -10.53 -33.19 -5.21
N GLU A 285 -10.40 -34.49 -5.38
CA GLU A 285 -9.53 -35.37 -4.60
C GLU A 285 -8.03 -35.23 -4.92
N ALA A 286 -7.68 -34.64 -6.07
CA ALA A 286 -6.30 -34.52 -6.55
C ALA A 286 -5.95 -33.06 -6.94
N LEU A 287 -6.50 -32.10 -6.21
CA LEU A 287 -6.46 -30.68 -6.56
C LEU A 287 -5.03 -30.14 -6.75
N ILE A 288 -4.13 -30.42 -5.81
CA ILE A 288 -2.73 -29.98 -5.86
C ILE A 288 -2.00 -30.64 -7.03
N GLU A 289 -2.08 -31.97 -7.13
CA GLU A 289 -1.34 -32.75 -8.13
C GLU A 289 -1.77 -32.38 -9.56
N ASP A 290 -3.08 -32.33 -9.82
CA ASP A 290 -3.61 -32.00 -11.14
C ASP A 290 -3.31 -30.54 -11.51
N SER A 291 -3.36 -29.61 -10.54
CA SER A 291 -3.00 -28.21 -10.78
C SER A 291 -1.51 -28.06 -11.10
N LEU A 292 -0.63 -28.66 -10.29
CA LEU A 292 0.82 -28.60 -10.48
C LEU A 292 1.22 -29.17 -11.83
N ARG A 293 0.74 -30.37 -12.15
CA ARG A 293 1.05 -31.06 -13.41
C ARG A 293 0.63 -30.22 -14.62
N GLN A 294 -0.57 -29.64 -14.59
CA GLN A 294 -1.08 -28.87 -15.72
C GLN A 294 -0.41 -27.50 -15.84
N LEU A 295 -0.11 -26.82 -14.73
CA LEU A 295 0.59 -25.54 -14.76
C LEU A 295 2.02 -25.70 -15.28
N ALA A 296 2.72 -26.75 -14.87
CA ALA A 296 4.06 -27.09 -15.39
C ALA A 296 4.03 -27.44 -16.90
N GLN A 297 2.96 -28.08 -17.38
CA GLN A 297 2.80 -28.38 -18.81
C GLN A 297 2.43 -27.14 -19.65
N ASN A 298 1.92 -26.08 -19.02
CA ASN A 298 1.37 -24.89 -19.68
C ASN A 298 2.13 -23.61 -19.28
N GLU A 299 3.43 -23.71 -19.01
CA GLU A 299 4.27 -22.59 -18.55
C GLU A 299 4.20 -21.36 -19.47
N THR A 300 4.11 -21.55 -20.79
CA THR A 300 4.02 -20.46 -21.77
C THR A 300 2.64 -19.79 -21.84
N ASP A 301 1.65 -20.47 -21.26
CA ASP A 301 0.23 -20.16 -21.37
C ASP A 301 -0.34 -19.58 -20.06
N LEU A 302 0.49 -19.40 -19.02
CA LEU A 302 0.07 -18.84 -17.72
C LEU A 302 -0.50 -17.42 -17.79
N LYS A 303 -0.24 -16.73 -18.91
CA LYS A 303 -0.78 -15.39 -19.20
C LYS A 303 -2.08 -15.41 -20.00
N LYS A 304 -2.59 -16.58 -20.39
CA LYS A 304 -3.93 -16.69 -21.00
C LYS A 304 -5.00 -16.53 -19.90
N SER A 305 -6.23 -16.20 -20.31
CA SER A 305 -7.36 -16.21 -19.38
C SER A 305 -7.51 -17.59 -18.74
N LEU A 306 -7.54 -17.65 -17.41
CA LEU A 306 -7.71 -18.89 -16.65
C LEU A 306 -9.16 -19.36 -16.71
N LYS A 307 -9.37 -20.66 -16.95
CA LYS A 307 -10.66 -21.35 -16.85
C LYS A 307 -10.49 -22.66 -16.10
N ILE A 308 -11.40 -22.91 -15.17
CA ILE A 308 -11.42 -24.13 -14.37
C ILE A 308 -12.57 -25.05 -14.80
N GLU A 309 -12.29 -26.34 -14.88
CA GLU A 309 -13.27 -27.41 -15.08
C GLU A 309 -13.04 -28.49 -14.02
N PHE A 310 -14.03 -28.73 -13.15
CA PHE A 310 -13.99 -29.84 -12.21
C PHE A 310 -14.43 -31.12 -12.93
N VAL A 311 -13.58 -32.15 -12.91
CA VAL A 311 -13.82 -33.39 -13.66
C VAL A 311 -15.07 -34.10 -13.13
N GLY A 312 -16.04 -34.33 -14.02
CA GLY A 312 -17.30 -35.02 -13.68
C GLY A 312 -18.40 -34.10 -13.15
N GLU A 313 -18.20 -32.78 -13.20
CA GLU A 313 -19.19 -31.78 -12.78
C GLU A 313 -19.67 -30.93 -13.97
N ASP A 314 -20.98 -30.73 -14.05
CA ASP A 314 -21.56 -29.81 -15.04
C ASP A 314 -21.34 -28.37 -14.57
N GLY A 315 -20.55 -27.60 -15.33
CA GLY A 315 -20.30 -26.20 -15.00
C GLY A 315 -19.60 -25.44 -16.12
N VAL A 316 -19.99 -24.18 -16.31
CA VAL A 316 -19.29 -23.23 -17.19
C VAL A 316 -18.65 -22.17 -16.32
N ASP A 317 -17.32 -22.06 -16.38
CA ASP A 317 -16.59 -21.07 -15.61
C ASP A 317 -16.81 -19.65 -16.14
N ALA A 318 -17.69 -18.92 -15.46
CA ALA A 318 -17.88 -17.47 -15.59
C ALA A 318 -17.15 -16.68 -14.48
N GLY A 319 -16.21 -17.32 -13.77
CA GLY A 319 -15.44 -16.76 -12.65
C GLY A 319 -15.66 -17.48 -11.31
N GLY A 320 -16.81 -18.13 -11.14
CA GLY A 320 -17.17 -18.84 -9.90
C GLY A 320 -16.31 -20.09 -9.64
N LEU A 321 -16.12 -20.93 -10.67
CA LEU A 321 -15.29 -22.14 -10.54
C LEU A 321 -13.82 -21.78 -10.34
N ARG A 322 -13.34 -20.72 -11.01
CA ARG A 322 -12.01 -20.15 -10.75
C ARG A 322 -11.83 -19.72 -9.29
N LYS A 323 -12.79 -18.98 -8.74
CA LYS A 323 -12.74 -18.54 -7.34
C LYS A 323 -12.74 -19.72 -6.37
N GLU A 324 -13.57 -20.72 -6.64
CA GLU A 324 -13.62 -21.96 -5.85
C GLU A 324 -12.29 -22.70 -5.87
N TRP A 325 -11.70 -22.87 -7.05
CA TRP A 325 -10.38 -23.51 -7.20
C TRP A 325 -9.30 -22.82 -6.40
N PHE A 326 -9.20 -21.48 -6.47
CA PHE A 326 -8.26 -20.72 -5.65
C PHE A 326 -8.46 -20.98 -4.16
N LEU A 327 -9.71 -20.92 -3.69
CA LEU A 327 -10.05 -21.11 -2.28
C LEU A 327 -9.69 -22.51 -1.79
N LEU A 328 -10.04 -23.55 -2.54
CA LEU A 328 -9.73 -24.93 -2.18
C LEU A 328 -8.22 -25.19 -2.21
N LEU A 329 -7.53 -24.71 -3.25
CA LEU A 329 -6.10 -24.96 -3.44
C LEU A 329 -5.27 -24.26 -2.37
N VAL A 330 -5.58 -23.01 -2.05
CA VAL A 330 -4.92 -22.27 -0.97
C VAL A 330 -5.15 -22.94 0.38
N ARG A 331 -6.38 -23.35 0.69
CA ARG A 331 -6.67 -24.07 1.94
C ARG A 331 -5.84 -25.34 2.08
N SER A 332 -5.70 -26.12 1.01
CA SER A 332 -4.89 -27.35 1.05
C SER A 332 -3.39 -27.07 1.17
N LEU A 333 -2.85 -26.09 0.43
CA LEU A 333 -1.40 -25.79 0.43
C LEU A 333 -0.92 -25.13 1.73
N PHE A 334 -1.79 -24.36 2.39
CA PHE A 334 -1.49 -23.67 3.64
C PHE A 334 -1.96 -24.43 4.89
N ASP A 335 -2.59 -25.61 4.72
CA ASP A 335 -2.94 -26.45 5.86
C ASP A 335 -1.67 -26.83 6.66
N PRO A 336 -1.62 -26.60 7.98
CA PRO A 336 -0.49 -27.01 8.82
C PRO A 336 -0.14 -28.50 8.67
N GLN A 337 -1.13 -29.37 8.40
CA GLN A 337 -0.94 -30.80 8.17
C GLN A 337 -0.24 -31.10 6.84
N PHE A 338 -0.35 -30.20 5.85
CA PHE A 338 0.39 -30.32 4.59
C PHE A 338 1.88 -30.00 4.78
N GLY A 339 2.24 -29.27 5.85
CA GLY A 339 3.63 -29.15 6.31
C GLY A 339 4.51 -28.15 5.54
N MET A 340 3.96 -27.41 4.57
CA MET A 340 4.70 -26.38 3.82
C MET A 340 4.99 -25.12 4.63
N PHE A 341 4.06 -24.74 5.52
CA PHE A 341 4.10 -23.52 6.30
C PHE A 341 3.89 -23.82 7.78
N THR A 342 4.52 -23.02 8.64
CA THR A 342 4.35 -23.03 10.10
C THR A 342 3.67 -21.75 10.53
N TYR A 343 2.80 -21.83 11.53
CA TYR A 343 2.03 -20.70 12.04
C TYR A 343 2.59 -20.24 13.39
N ASP A 344 2.59 -18.93 13.61
CA ASP A 344 2.90 -18.32 14.89
C ASP A 344 1.60 -18.12 15.68
N ASP A 345 1.53 -18.63 16.91
CA ASP A 345 0.31 -18.60 17.73
C ASP A 345 -0.08 -17.17 18.15
N ASP A 346 0.90 -16.28 18.37
CA ASP A 346 0.66 -14.90 18.80
C ASP A 346 0.11 -14.05 17.66
N SER A 347 0.70 -14.16 16.46
CA SER A 347 0.37 -13.29 15.31
C SER A 347 -0.59 -13.90 14.32
N THR A 348 -0.81 -15.23 14.36
CA THR A 348 -1.54 -16.04 13.38
C THR A 348 -0.94 -16.05 11.97
N PHE A 349 0.19 -15.38 11.75
CA PHE A 349 0.89 -15.39 10.47
C PHE A 349 1.60 -16.74 10.27
N CYS A 350 1.65 -17.15 9.00
CA CYS A 350 2.39 -18.32 8.55
C CYS A 350 3.71 -17.94 7.88
N TRP A 351 4.67 -18.86 7.92
CA TRP A 351 5.96 -18.73 7.27
C TRP A 351 6.46 -20.07 6.76
N PHE A 352 7.34 -20.02 5.76
CA PHE A 352 7.92 -21.20 5.14
C PHE A 352 8.52 -22.13 6.20
N ASN A 353 8.15 -23.41 6.14
CA ASN A 353 8.66 -24.41 7.06
C ASN A 353 10.11 -24.80 6.64
N PRO A 354 11.14 -24.50 7.45
CA PRO A 354 12.52 -24.90 7.15
C PRO A 354 12.69 -26.43 7.13
N ALA A 355 11.86 -27.16 7.87
CA ALA A 355 11.86 -28.61 7.97
C ALA A 355 10.90 -29.32 6.99
N SER A 356 10.35 -28.60 6.01
CA SER A 356 9.38 -29.16 5.07
C SER A 356 9.94 -30.35 4.29
N PHE A 357 9.18 -31.43 4.20
CA PHE A 357 9.46 -32.55 3.29
C PHE A 357 8.95 -32.30 1.87
N GLU A 358 8.08 -31.30 1.69
CA GLU A 358 7.58 -30.93 0.37
C GLU A 358 8.71 -30.38 -0.50
N ASN A 359 8.62 -30.66 -1.80
CA ASN A 359 9.67 -30.30 -2.73
C ASN A 359 9.51 -28.85 -3.22
N GLU A 360 10.47 -28.39 -4.04
CA GLU A 360 10.48 -27.02 -4.55
C GLU A 360 9.28 -26.72 -5.48
N ASP A 361 8.68 -27.74 -6.10
CA ASP A 361 7.57 -27.59 -7.05
C ASP A 361 6.27 -27.15 -6.36
N GLN A 362 5.98 -27.61 -5.13
CA GLN A 362 4.83 -27.11 -4.37
C GLN A 362 4.99 -25.63 -4.03
N TYR A 363 6.19 -25.20 -3.62
CA TYR A 363 6.44 -23.78 -3.35
C TYR A 363 6.37 -22.94 -4.63
N PHE A 364 6.90 -23.47 -5.75
CA PHE A 364 6.74 -22.86 -7.07
C PHE A 364 5.26 -22.71 -7.46
N LEU A 365 4.43 -23.73 -7.20
CA LEU A 365 2.98 -23.67 -7.39
C LEU A 365 2.34 -22.56 -6.55
N VAL A 366 2.68 -22.46 -5.26
CA VAL A 366 2.18 -21.36 -4.40
C VAL A 366 2.53 -20.00 -5.01
N GLY A 367 3.75 -19.85 -5.53
CA GLY A 367 4.16 -18.65 -6.26
C GLY A 367 3.26 -18.34 -7.46
N ILE A 368 3.02 -19.33 -8.33
CA ILE A 368 2.13 -19.20 -9.49
C ILE A 368 0.71 -18.82 -9.05
N VAL A 369 0.18 -19.47 -8.02
CA VAL A 369 -1.19 -19.25 -7.54
C VAL A 369 -1.37 -17.80 -7.06
N ILE A 370 -0.43 -17.27 -6.28
CA ILE A 370 -0.45 -15.86 -5.87
C ILE A 370 -0.34 -14.94 -7.09
N GLY A 371 0.52 -15.26 -8.06
CA GLY A 371 0.63 -14.45 -9.27
C GLY A 371 -0.65 -14.44 -10.11
N LEU A 372 -1.27 -15.61 -10.28
CA LEU A 372 -2.55 -15.75 -10.98
C LEU A 372 -3.65 -15.01 -10.23
N SER A 373 -3.66 -14.99 -8.90
CA SER A 373 -4.70 -14.30 -8.14
C SER A 373 -4.66 -12.79 -8.38
N ILE A 374 -3.47 -12.18 -8.40
CA ILE A 374 -3.28 -10.77 -8.76
C ILE A 374 -3.78 -10.50 -10.18
N TYR A 375 -3.37 -11.34 -11.14
CA TYR A 375 -3.71 -11.19 -12.55
C TYR A 375 -5.23 -11.37 -12.83
N ASN A 376 -5.93 -12.11 -11.96
CA ASN A 376 -7.36 -12.37 -12.06
C ASN A 376 -8.17 -11.58 -11.01
N ALA A 377 -7.60 -10.56 -10.37
CA ALA A 377 -8.24 -9.73 -9.35
C ALA A 377 -8.98 -10.55 -8.27
N THR A 378 -8.36 -11.65 -7.82
CA THR A 378 -8.92 -12.59 -6.84
C THR A 378 -8.12 -12.55 -5.55
N ILE A 379 -8.83 -12.33 -4.44
CA ILE A 379 -8.27 -12.37 -3.08
C ILE A 379 -8.09 -13.81 -2.65
N LEU A 380 -7.00 -14.07 -1.94
CA LEU A 380 -6.64 -15.35 -1.34
C LEU A 380 -6.67 -15.25 0.19
N ASP A 381 -7.22 -16.27 0.83
CA ASP A 381 -7.20 -16.41 2.28
C ASP A 381 -5.84 -16.94 2.76
N ILE A 382 -4.81 -16.09 2.65
CA ILE A 382 -3.44 -16.41 3.06
C ILE A 382 -2.97 -15.46 4.17
N HIS A 383 -2.19 -16.01 5.08
CA HIS A 383 -1.69 -15.32 6.26
C HIS A 383 -0.17 -15.14 6.17
N LEU A 384 0.35 -14.69 5.03
CA LEU A 384 1.76 -14.34 4.90
C LEU A 384 1.99 -12.90 5.41
N PRO A 385 3.03 -12.62 6.22
CA PRO A 385 3.30 -11.28 6.70
C PRO A 385 3.90 -10.40 5.59
N THR A 386 3.82 -9.07 5.75
CA THR A 386 4.41 -8.06 4.85
C THR A 386 5.87 -8.35 4.48
N ALA A 387 6.63 -8.95 5.40
CA ALA A 387 8.00 -9.41 5.20
C ALA A 387 8.16 -10.31 3.97
N CYS A 388 7.18 -11.18 3.68
CA CYS A 388 7.20 -12.07 2.51
C CYS A 388 7.21 -11.27 1.21
N TYR A 389 6.31 -10.28 1.11
CA TYR A 389 6.20 -9.40 -0.04
C TYR A 389 7.42 -8.48 -0.17
N LYS A 390 7.96 -7.97 0.95
CA LYS A 390 9.23 -7.22 0.94
C LYS A 390 10.36 -8.02 0.31
N LYS A 391 10.51 -9.29 0.70
CA LYS A 391 11.52 -10.21 0.13
C LYS A 391 11.30 -10.49 -1.36
N LEU A 392 10.04 -10.59 -1.83
CA LEU A 392 9.75 -10.78 -3.25
C LEU A 392 10.39 -9.64 -4.08
N PHE A 393 10.15 -8.40 -3.65
CA PHE A 393 10.66 -7.17 -4.27
C PHE A 393 12.10 -6.82 -3.90
N GLY A 394 12.80 -7.66 -3.13
CA GLY A 394 14.20 -7.46 -2.78
C GLY A 394 14.44 -6.37 -1.72
N HIS A 395 13.42 -5.99 -0.97
CA HIS A 395 13.59 -5.13 0.20
C HIS A 395 14.19 -5.92 1.37
N HIS A 396 14.99 -5.23 2.19
CA HIS A 396 15.52 -5.77 3.43
C HIS A 396 14.39 -6.02 4.43
N VAL A 397 14.48 -7.14 5.16
CA VAL A 397 13.58 -7.49 6.26
C VAL A 397 14.38 -7.54 7.57
N GLY A 398 13.90 -6.85 8.59
CA GLY A 398 14.64 -6.63 9.85
C GLY A 398 13.84 -6.99 11.10
N LEU A 399 14.26 -6.46 12.25
CA LEU A 399 13.62 -6.69 13.55
C LEU A 399 12.17 -6.21 13.58
N GLU A 400 11.87 -5.08 12.92
CA GLU A 400 10.50 -4.55 12.79
C GLU A 400 9.58 -5.54 12.06
N ASP A 401 10.08 -6.17 11.00
CA ASP A 401 9.33 -7.20 10.25
C ASP A 401 9.17 -8.48 11.08
N LEU A 402 10.19 -8.85 11.85
CA LEU A 402 10.12 -9.96 12.79
C LEU A 402 9.12 -9.69 13.91
N ARG A 403 8.97 -8.45 14.36
CA ARG A 403 7.97 -8.08 15.38
C ARG A 403 6.54 -8.31 14.90
N VAL A 404 6.28 -8.12 13.60
CA VAL A 404 4.97 -8.41 12.99
C VAL A 404 4.73 -9.92 12.88
N PHE A 405 5.74 -10.69 12.46
CA PHE A 405 5.61 -12.13 12.24
C PHE A 405 5.73 -12.99 13.50
N ARG A 406 6.78 -12.78 14.31
CA ARG A 406 7.07 -13.51 15.56
C ARG A 406 7.28 -12.52 16.71
N PRO A 407 6.21 -11.90 17.22
CA PRO A 407 6.31 -10.85 18.23
C PRO A 407 7.01 -11.34 19.51
N GLY A 408 6.77 -12.58 19.93
CA GLY A 408 7.46 -13.17 21.09
C GLY A 408 8.98 -13.25 20.93
N LEU A 409 9.45 -13.71 19.77
CA LEU A 409 10.88 -13.77 19.46
C LEU A 409 11.49 -12.37 19.37
N ALA A 410 10.83 -11.43 18.69
CA ALA A 410 11.29 -10.06 18.57
C ALA A 410 11.47 -9.40 19.95
N ARG A 411 10.49 -9.54 20.85
CA ARG A 411 10.59 -9.06 22.25
C ARG A 411 11.81 -9.63 22.97
N GLY A 412 12.09 -10.93 22.79
CA GLY A 412 13.27 -11.56 23.39
C GLY A 412 14.60 -11.01 22.87
N LEU A 413 14.68 -10.76 21.56
CA LEU A 413 15.87 -10.14 20.94
C LEU A 413 16.03 -8.68 21.37
N GLU A 414 14.95 -7.92 21.51
CA GLU A 414 14.97 -6.56 22.05
C GLU A 414 15.47 -6.52 23.50
N GLN A 415 14.98 -7.43 24.34
CA GLN A 415 15.46 -7.57 25.72
C GLN A 415 16.97 -7.88 25.79
N LEU A 416 17.48 -8.70 24.88
CA LEU A 416 18.92 -8.96 24.75
C LEU A 416 19.71 -7.69 24.37
N LEU A 417 19.19 -6.91 23.41
CA LEU A 417 19.79 -5.64 22.97
C LEU A 417 19.75 -4.55 24.02
N GLU A 418 18.77 -4.55 24.90
CA GLU A 418 18.60 -3.50 25.92
C GLU A 418 19.17 -3.91 27.29
N PHE A 419 19.55 -5.18 27.47
CA PHE A 419 20.03 -5.69 28.74
C PHE A 419 21.24 -4.87 29.25
N PRO A 420 21.16 -4.29 30.47
CA PRO A 420 22.23 -3.44 31.00
C PRO A 420 23.36 -4.22 31.69
N GLY A 421 23.14 -5.49 32.03
CA GLY A 421 24.13 -6.34 32.70
C GLY A 421 25.10 -7.03 31.75
N ASP A 422 25.86 -7.98 32.28
CA ASP A 422 26.75 -8.84 31.49
C ASP A 422 25.92 -9.86 30.71
N VAL A 423 25.92 -9.74 29.39
CA VAL A 423 25.13 -10.59 28.50
C VAL A 423 25.61 -12.03 28.51
N GLU A 424 26.93 -12.25 28.57
CA GLU A 424 27.51 -13.58 28.41
C GLU A 424 27.13 -14.49 29.57
N SER A 425 27.31 -14.02 30.82
CA SER A 425 27.02 -14.81 32.02
C SER A 425 25.52 -14.98 32.31
N VAL A 426 24.67 -14.07 31.84
CA VAL A 426 23.22 -14.13 32.10
C VAL A 426 22.49 -14.95 31.05
N PHE A 427 22.77 -14.70 29.76
CA PHE A 427 22.08 -15.40 28.67
C PHE A 427 22.73 -16.74 28.35
N CYS A 428 24.04 -16.87 28.52
CA CYS A 428 24.79 -18.10 28.21
C CYS A 428 24.46 -18.67 26.82
N ARG A 429 24.30 -17.80 25.82
CA ARG A 429 23.91 -18.21 24.45
C ARG A 429 25.11 -18.21 23.52
N PRO A 430 25.34 -19.28 22.75
CA PRO A 430 26.25 -19.26 21.61
C PRO A 430 25.58 -18.64 20.38
N PHE A 431 26.32 -18.39 19.31
CA PHE A 431 25.79 -17.96 18.00
C PHE A 431 25.15 -19.13 17.24
N VAL A 432 24.07 -19.64 17.80
CA VAL A 432 23.28 -20.76 17.29
C VAL A 432 21.81 -20.35 17.26
N ALA A 433 21.14 -20.60 16.14
CA ALA A 433 19.70 -20.48 16.02
C ALA A 433 19.05 -21.87 16.08
N GLU A 434 17.77 -21.90 16.44
CA GLU A 434 17.02 -23.13 16.60
C GLU A 434 15.74 -23.08 15.76
N TYR A 435 15.34 -24.23 15.21
CA TYR A 435 14.01 -24.42 14.63
C TYR A 435 13.50 -25.82 14.96
N ASP A 436 12.18 -25.96 15.07
CA ASP A 436 11.56 -27.26 15.32
C ASP A 436 11.47 -28.06 14.00
N ALA A 437 11.93 -29.30 14.04
CA ALA A 437 11.76 -30.30 12.99
C ALA A 437 11.28 -31.61 13.63
N PHE A 438 10.08 -32.07 13.29
CA PHE A 438 9.53 -33.36 13.73
C PHE A 438 9.45 -33.54 15.26
N GLY A 439 9.19 -32.45 15.99
CA GLY A 439 9.13 -32.45 17.45
C GLY A 439 10.49 -32.37 18.14
N GLU A 440 11.57 -32.28 17.38
CA GLU A 440 12.94 -32.07 17.87
C GLU A 440 13.41 -30.65 17.52
N ARG A 441 14.17 -30.04 18.43
CA ARG A 441 14.83 -28.76 18.16
C ARG A 441 16.14 -28.98 17.45
N ILE A 442 16.25 -28.45 16.25
CA ILE A 442 17.47 -28.47 15.45
C ILE A 442 18.25 -27.18 15.69
N SER A 443 19.47 -27.32 16.19
CA SER A 443 20.42 -26.23 16.40
C SER A 443 21.29 -26.01 15.15
N VAL A 444 21.42 -24.77 14.70
CA VAL A 444 22.20 -24.39 13.53
C VAL A 444 23.14 -23.22 13.87
N PRO A 445 24.46 -23.35 13.70
CA PRO A 445 25.38 -22.23 13.85
C PRO A 445 25.11 -21.17 12.78
N ILE A 446 24.90 -19.91 13.20
CA ILE A 446 24.56 -18.79 12.31
C ILE A 446 25.77 -17.96 11.86
N ILE A 447 26.95 -18.32 12.34
CA ILE A 447 28.27 -17.83 11.90
C ILE A 447 29.26 -19.00 11.90
N PRO A 448 30.43 -18.86 11.24
CA PRO A 448 31.55 -19.79 11.44
C PRO A 448 31.92 -19.89 12.93
N ASP A 449 32.15 -21.10 13.42
CA ASP A 449 32.43 -21.39 14.84
C ASP A 449 31.34 -20.88 15.81
N GLY A 450 30.09 -20.81 15.33
CA GLY A 450 28.96 -20.29 16.10
C GLY A 450 28.64 -21.08 17.37
N GLU A 451 28.94 -22.38 17.39
CA GLU A 451 28.73 -23.27 18.55
C GLU A 451 29.68 -22.94 19.72
N THR A 452 30.84 -22.35 19.45
CA THR A 452 31.86 -22.01 20.46
C THR A 452 31.95 -20.51 20.73
N THR A 453 31.32 -19.68 19.89
CA THR A 453 31.31 -18.22 20.04
C THR A 453 30.13 -17.78 20.89
N MET A 454 30.40 -17.25 22.09
CA MET A 454 29.38 -16.75 23.01
C MET A 454 28.88 -15.34 22.64
N VAL A 455 27.61 -15.09 22.95
CA VAL A 455 27.01 -13.76 22.83
C VAL A 455 27.42 -12.92 24.04
N THR A 456 27.94 -11.73 23.77
CA THR A 456 28.49 -10.76 24.72
C THR A 456 27.88 -9.37 24.46
N ASN A 457 28.09 -8.41 25.36
CA ASN A 457 27.64 -7.03 25.15
C ASN A 457 28.20 -6.41 23.87
N ALA A 458 29.41 -6.79 23.45
CA ALA A 458 30.08 -6.25 22.27
C ALA A 458 29.53 -6.80 20.94
N ASN A 459 29.05 -8.05 20.93
CA ASN A 459 28.62 -8.73 19.70
C ASN A 459 27.10 -9.01 19.63
N ARG A 460 26.32 -8.65 20.66
CA ARG A 460 24.86 -8.91 20.70
C ARG A 460 24.08 -8.35 19.50
N GLN A 461 24.49 -7.21 18.94
CA GLN A 461 23.84 -6.67 17.74
C GLN A 461 24.07 -7.59 16.55
N GLN A 462 25.30 -8.07 16.37
CA GLN A 462 25.63 -9.03 15.31
C GLN A 462 24.87 -10.34 15.49
N PHE A 463 24.71 -10.84 16.72
CA PHE A 463 23.89 -12.02 17.00
C PHE A 463 22.45 -11.81 16.53
N VAL A 464 21.83 -10.69 16.93
CA VAL A 464 20.44 -10.38 16.56
C VAL A 464 20.29 -10.25 15.04
N ASP A 465 21.17 -9.52 14.37
CA ASP A 465 21.14 -9.35 12.91
C ASP A 465 21.26 -10.70 12.19
N LYS A 466 22.17 -11.58 12.66
CA LYS A 466 22.36 -12.93 12.10
C LYS A 466 21.21 -13.87 12.41
N TYR A 467 20.58 -13.74 13.57
CA TYR A 467 19.42 -14.55 13.94
C TYR A 467 18.20 -14.16 13.08
N ILE A 468 17.98 -12.87 12.86
CA ILE A 468 16.93 -12.37 11.97
C ILE A 468 17.18 -12.84 10.54
N ASP A 469 18.41 -12.71 10.03
CA ASP A 469 18.79 -13.21 8.71
C ASP A 469 18.57 -14.72 8.58
N PHE A 470 18.85 -15.48 9.65
CA PHE A 470 18.56 -16.91 9.68
C PHE A 470 17.06 -17.22 9.53
N VAL A 471 16.23 -16.65 10.39
CA VAL A 471 14.77 -16.91 10.39
C VAL A 471 14.12 -16.42 9.10
N MET A 472 14.48 -15.23 8.65
CA MET A 472 13.82 -14.57 7.52
C MET A 472 14.39 -14.97 6.17
N ASN A 473 15.66 -15.37 6.08
CA ASN A 473 16.34 -15.59 4.79
C ASN A 473 16.97 -16.98 4.65
N THR A 474 17.95 -17.33 5.47
CA THR A 474 18.81 -18.49 5.16
C THR A 474 18.13 -19.82 5.44
N SER A 475 17.34 -19.94 6.52
CA SER A 475 16.61 -21.17 6.88
C SER A 475 15.55 -21.58 5.85
N VAL A 476 15.01 -20.61 5.10
CA VAL A 476 13.91 -20.79 4.14
C VAL A 476 14.34 -20.53 2.70
N LYS A 477 15.65 -20.46 2.43
CA LYS A 477 16.20 -20.01 1.14
C LYS A 477 15.70 -20.84 -0.04
N ARG A 478 15.60 -22.16 0.12
CA ARG A 478 15.19 -23.08 -0.96
C ARG A 478 13.70 -22.92 -1.28
N GLN A 479 12.87 -22.99 -0.24
CA GLN A 479 11.42 -22.86 -0.28
C GLN A 479 11.02 -21.49 -0.86
N PHE A 480 11.58 -20.41 -0.28
CA PHE A 480 11.33 -19.05 -0.75
C PHE A 480 11.87 -18.82 -2.17
N GLY A 481 13.00 -19.42 -2.53
CA GLY A 481 13.56 -19.32 -3.88
C GLY A 481 12.62 -19.90 -4.94
N ALA A 482 12.05 -21.08 -4.70
CA ALA A 482 11.08 -21.69 -5.61
C ALA A 482 9.76 -20.90 -5.67
N PHE A 483 9.25 -20.48 -4.52
CA PHE A 483 8.10 -19.58 -4.42
C PHE A 483 8.28 -18.29 -5.22
N LYS A 484 9.42 -17.62 -5.06
CA LYS A 484 9.76 -16.40 -5.80
C LYS A 484 9.81 -16.66 -7.31
N ARG A 485 10.38 -17.78 -7.75
CA ARG A 485 10.39 -18.15 -9.18
C ARG A 485 8.97 -18.29 -9.73
N GLY A 486 8.10 -19.00 -9.02
CA GLY A 486 6.70 -19.20 -9.43
C GLY A 486 5.93 -17.88 -9.54
N PHE A 487 6.10 -16.99 -8.56
CA PHE A 487 5.46 -15.67 -8.54
C PHE A 487 5.84 -14.84 -9.77
N TYR A 488 7.13 -14.74 -10.08
CA TYR A 488 7.62 -13.95 -11.21
C TYR A 488 7.35 -14.60 -12.59
N HIS A 489 6.98 -15.88 -12.63
CA HIS A 489 6.57 -16.56 -13.87
C HIS A 489 5.23 -16.01 -14.40
N VAL A 490 4.37 -15.53 -13.50
CA VAL A 490 3.07 -14.91 -13.84
C VAL A 490 3.18 -13.38 -13.77
N CYS A 491 3.67 -12.87 -12.63
CA CYS A 491 3.75 -11.44 -12.33
C CYS A 491 5.16 -10.90 -12.60
N GLY A 492 5.40 -10.40 -13.83
CA GLY A 492 6.71 -9.85 -14.24
C GLY A 492 6.66 -8.59 -15.12
N GLY A 493 5.47 -8.01 -15.33
CA GLY A 493 5.28 -6.80 -16.12
C GLY A 493 5.67 -5.52 -15.38
N ASN A 494 5.85 -4.42 -16.12
CA ASN A 494 6.16 -3.12 -15.55
C ASN A 494 5.04 -2.60 -14.62
N ALA A 495 3.78 -2.99 -14.86
CA ALA A 495 2.64 -2.63 -14.01
C ALA A 495 2.85 -3.06 -12.54
N LEU A 496 3.44 -4.24 -12.30
CA LEU A 496 3.73 -4.72 -10.95
C LEU A 496 4.70 -3.82 -10.18
N SER A 497 5.65 -3.20 -10.88
CA SER A 497 6.65 -2.33 -10.25
C SER A 497 6.09 -0.98 -9.78
N LEU A 498 4.83 -0.66 -10.11
CA LEU A 498 4.14 0.50 -9.56
C LEU A 498 3.66 0.29 -8.12
N PHE A 499 3.62 -0.96 -7.66
CA PHE A 499 3.12 -1.32 -6.34
C PHE A 499 4.26 -1.46 -5.34
N ARG A 500 3.98 -1.06 -4.09
CA ARG A 500 4.80 -1.38 -2.94
C ARG A 500 4.47 -2.76 -2.38
N PRO A 501 5.36 -3.39 -1.59
CA PRO A 501 5.08 -4.64 -0.90
C PRO A 501 3.77 -4.64 -0.10
N GLU A 502 3.47 -3.54 0.60
CA GLU A 502 2.24 -3.39 1.39
C GLU A 502 0.99 -3.33 0.50
N GLU A 503 1.09 -2.74 -0.70
CA GLU A 503 0.00 -2.70 -1.66
C GLU A 503 -0.22 -4.08 -2.32
N ILE A 504 0.85 -4.85 -2.57
CA ILE A 504 0.73 -6.22 -3.10
C ILE A 504 0.13 -7.16 -2.06
N GLU A 505 0.52 -7.04 -0.80
CA GLU A 505 -0.14 -7.76 0.29
C GLU A 505 -1.65 -7.50 0.26
N LEU A 506 -2.04 -6.22 0.12
CA LEU A 506 -3.44 -5.82 0.06
C LEU A 506 -4.16 -6.39 -1.19
N LEU A 507 -3.50 -6.50 -2.35
CA LEU A 507 -4.09 -7.16 -3.53
C LEU A 507 -4.36 -8.64 -3.29
N VAL A 508 -3.41 -9.30 -2.65
CA VAL A 508 -3.45 -10.76 -2.49
C VAL A 508 -4.38 -11.15 -1.36
N ARG A 509 -4.27 -10.51 -0.19
CA ARG A 509 -5.04 -10.86 1.01
C ARG A 509 -6.35 -10.09 1.14
N GLY A 510 -6.47 -8.92 0.53
CA GLY A 510 -7.58 -8.01 0.78
C GLY A 510 -7.41 -7.21 2.08
N SER A 511 -8.28 -6.21 2.26
CA SER A 511 -8.27 -5.27 3.37
C SER A 511 -9.01 -5.82 4.60
N ASP A 512 -8.49 -5.45 5.77
CA ASP A 512 -9.06 -5.70 7.09
C ASP A 512 -9.69 -4.47 7.73
N GLU A 513 -9.77 -3.36 6.97
CA GLU A 513 -10.47 -2.14 7.37
C GLU A 513 -11.94 -2.42 7.66
N PRO A 514 -12.53 -1.76 8.70
CA PRO A 514 -13.93 -1.94 9.07
C PRO A 514 -14.89 -1.89 7.87
N LEU A 515 -15.91 -2.75 7.85
CA LEU A 515 -16.88 -2.76 6.76
C LEU A 515 -17.71 -1.48 6.79
N ASP A 516 -17.67 -0.72 5.70
CA ASP A 516 -18.67 0.32 5.44
C ASP A 516 -19.96 -0.35 4.95
N ILE A 517 -20.90 -0.52 5.87
CA ILE A 517 -22.18 -1.22 5.64
C ILE A 517 -23.07 -0.46 4.68
N GLU A 518 -23.07 0.88 4.71
CA GLU A 518 -23.88 1.69 3.80
C GLU A 518 -23.34 1.61 2.38
N GLN A 519 -22.02 1.65 2.23
CA GLN A 519 -21.39 1.47 0.94
C GLN A 519 -21.62 0.08 0.36
N LEU A 520 -21.54 -0.97 1.20
CA LEU A 520 -21.86 -2.35 0.78
C LEU A 520 -23.33 -2.49 0.38
N ARG A 521 -24.25 -1.90 1.15
CA ARG A 521 -25.69 -1.86 0.83
C ARG A 521 -25.95 -1.21 -0.52
N GLY A 522 -25.32 -0.05 -0.77
CA GLY A 522 -25.50 0.70 -2.02
C GLY A 522 -24.98 -0.01 -3.28
N GLN A 523 -24.16 -1.07 -3.12
CA GLN A 523 -23.63 -1.87 -4.23
C GLN A 523 -24.25 -3.28 -4.30
N THR A 524 -25.20 -3.60 -3.41
CA THR A 524 -25.79 -4.94 -3.35
C THR A 524 -26.83 -5.15 -4.43
N GLU A 525 -26.70 -6.26 -5.17
CA GLU A 525 -27.69 -6.69 -6.17
C GLU A 525 -28.77 -7.55 -5.48
N TYR A 526 -30.04 -7.21 -5.69
CA TYR A 526 -31.18 -7.97 -5.15
C TYR A 526 -31.86 -8.79 -6.24
N HIS A 527 -32.14 -10.06 -5.93
CA HIS A 527 -32.83 -10.98 -6.83
C HIS A 527 -34.06 -11.57 -6.14
N GLY A 528 -35.26 -11.24 -6.62
CA GLY A 528 -36.53 -11.65 -5.98
C GLY A 528 -36.88 -10.90 -4.68
N PHE A 529 -36.02 -9.95 -4.30
CA PHE A 529 -36.28 -8.89 -3.33
C PHE A 529 -36.27 -7.53 -4.05
N GLU A 530 -37.03 -6.58 -3.53
CA GLU A 530 -36.85 -5.15 -3.77
C GLU A 530 -36.02 -4.55 -2.64
N GLU A 531 -35.27 -3.47 -2.90
CA GLU A 531 -34.47 -2.80 -1.87
C GLU A 531 -35.34 -2.26 -0.72
N THR A 532 -36.61 -1.98 -0.99
CA THR A 532 -37.63 -1.51 -0.04
C THR A 532 -38.29 -2.63 0.77
N ASP A 533 -37.97 -3.90 0.51
CA ASP A 533 -38.53 -5.02 1.27
C ASP A 533 -38.13 -4.94 2.74
N GLU A 534 -39.09 -5.20 3.64
CA GLU A 534 -38.89 -5.11 5.09
C GLU A 534 -37.75 -6.01 5.58
N THR A 535 -37.70 -7.26 5.11
CA THR A 535 -36.62 -8.22 5.44
C THR A 535 -35.24 -7.71 4.99
N VAL A 536 -35.15 -6.99 3.88
CA VAL A 536 -33.89 -6.39 3.39
C VAL A 536 -33.48 -5.24 4.29
N GLY A 537 -34.42 -4.36 4.65
CA GLY A 537 -34.17 -3.27 5.61
C GLY A 537 -33.64 -3.81 6.94
N GLN A 538 -34.36 -4.77 7.53
CA GLN A 538 -33.98 -5.42 8.78
C GLN A 538 -32.62 -6.12 8.69
N PHE A 539 -32.30 -6.78 7.57
CA PHE A 539 -30.98 -7.40 7.38
C PHE A 539 -29.84 -6.39 7.53
N TRP A 540 -29.97 -5.22 6.91
CA TRP A 540 -28.94 -4.17 6.98
C TRP A 540 -28.86 -3.54 8.37
N ASP A 541 -30.00 -3.33 9.03
CA ASP A 541 -30.03 -2.80 10.39
C ASP A 541 -29.35 -3.78 11.37
N ILE A 542 -29.66 -5.07 11.27
CA ILE A 542 -28.97 -6.12 12.03
C ILE A 542 -27.46 -6.09 11.73
N MET A 543 -27.05 -6.01 10.47
CA MET A 543 -25.62 -6.00 10.10
C MET A 543 -24.88 -4.78 10.66
N LYS A 544 -25.52 -3.61 10.73
CA LYS A 544 -24.95 -2.40 11.36
C LYS A 544 -24.79 -2.57 12.87
N GLU A 545 -25.73 -3.23 13.53
CA GLU A 545 -25.69 -3.48 14.97
C GLU A 545 -24.73 -4.61 15.37
N MET A 546 -24.38 -5.51 14.45
CA MET A 546 -23.44 -6.59 14.71
C MET A 546 -22.06 -6.07 15.13
N GLN A 547 -21.44 -6.77 16.08
CA GLN A 547 -20.03 -6.53 16.40
C GLN A 547 -19.13 -6.79 15.17
N PRO A 548 -18.00 -6.07 15.01
CA PRO A 548 -17.12 -6.22 13.85
C PRO A 548 -16.70 -7.67 13.58
N GLN A 549 -16.47 -8.48 14.60
CA GLN A 549 -16.13 -9.90 14.45
C GLN A 549 -17.26 -10.72 13.82
N MET A 550 -18.52 -10.40 14.13
CA MET A 550 -19.69 -11.07 13.55
C MET A 550 -19.95 -10.60 12.12
N GLN A 551 -19.72 -9.31 11.82
CA GLN A 551 -19.74 -8.81 10.44
C GLN A 551 -18.72 -9.55 9.57
N ARG A 552 -17.52 -9.81 10.10
CA ARG A 552 -16.48 -10.60 9.43
C ARG A 552 -16.91 -12.04 9.20
N LYS A 553 -17.53 -12.70 10.19
CA LYS A 553 -18.09 -14.06 10.00
C LYS A 553 -19.16 -14.10 8.93
N LEU A 554 -20.05 -13.11 8.87
CA LEU A 554 -21.03 -12.99 7.79
C LEU A 554 -20.35 -12.81 6.43
N LEU A 555 -19.29 -12.00 6.37
CA LEU A 555 -18.50 -11.84 5.15
C LEU A 555 -17.87 -13.16 4.72
N THR A 556 -17.27 -13.92 5.65
CA THR A 556 -16.71 -15.25 5.38
C THR A 556 -17.79 -16.22 4.90
N PHE A 557 -18.96 -16.20 5.52
CA PHE A 557 -20.10 -17.02 5.15
C PHE A 557 -20.54 -16.75 3.71
N VAL A 558 -20.64 -15.48 3.31
CA VAL A 558 -21.15 -15.10 1.98
C VAL A 558 -20.07 -15.16 0.89
N THR A 559 -18.81 -14.92 1.22
CA THR A 559 -17.76 -14.64 0.23
C THR A 559 -16.60 -15.64 0.26
N GLY A 560 -16.51 -16.45 1.31
CA GLY A 560 -15.40 -17.36 1.56
C GLY A 560 -14.16 -16.71 2.20
N SER A 561 -14.17 -15.39 2.45
CA SER A 561 -13.09 -14.65 3.10
C SER A 561 -13.65 -13.64 4.11
N ASP A 562 -12.92 -13.37 5.18
CA ASP A 562 -13.21 -12.28 6.11
C ASP A 562 -12.70 -10.90 5.61
N ARG A 563 -12.04 -10.84 4.45
CA ARG A 563 -11.43 -9.63 3.88
C ARG A 563 -12.29 -9.00 2.80
N ILE A 564 -12.17 -7.68 2.65
CA ILE A 564 -12.79 -6.91 1.57
C ILE A 564 -11.74 -6.61 0.49
N PRO A 565 -12.13 -6.24 -0.75
CA PRO A 565 -11.18 -5.82 -1.77
C PRO A 565 -10.25 -4.69 -1.32
N ALA A 566 -9.06 -4.61 -1.94
CA ALA A 566 -8.07 -3.55 -1.67
C ALA A 566 -8.61 -2.12 -1.91
N THR A 567 -9.69 -1.98 -2.67
CA THR A 567 -10.36 -0.70 -2.95
C THR A 567 -11.54 -0.41 -2.02
N GLY A 568 -11.75 -1.24 -0.99
CA GLY A 568 -12.88 -1.13 -0.05
C GLY A 568 -14.14 -1.86 -0.53
N THR A 569 -15.25 -1.67 0.20
CA THR A 569 -16.55 -2.29 -0.12
C THR A 569 -17.21 -1.70 -1.37
N ALA A 570 -16.75 -0.53 -1.82
CA ALA A 570 -17.28 0.19 -3.00
C ALA A 570 -17.34 -0.61 -4.30
N ARG A 571 -16.39 -1.53 -4.51
CA ARG A 571 -16.31 -2.36 -5.73
C ARG A 571 -16.58 -3.84 -5.43
N MET A 572 -17.07 -4.14 -4.23
CA MET A 572 -17.35 -5.51 -3.82
C MET A 572 -18.72 -5.93 -4.33
N ARG A 573 -18.73 -6.91 -5.24
CA ARG A 573 -19.99 -7.54 -5.65
C ARG A 573 -20.58 -8.32 -4.47
N PHE A 574 -21.79 -7.98 -4.07
CA PHE A 574 -22.56 -8.67 -3.03
C PHE A 574 -23.99 -8.86 -3.54
N GLN A 575 -24.55 -10.05 -3.40
CA GLN A 575 -25.88 -10.37 -3.93
C GLN A 575 -26.76 -10.94 -2.83
N ILE A 576 -28.02 -10.48 -2.75
CA ILE A 576 -29.03 -11.05 -1.86
C ILE A 576 -30.17 -11.60 -2.71
N THR A 577 -30.41 -12.91 -2.59
CA THR A 577 -31.44 -13.63 -3.36
C THR A 577 -32.54 -14.15 -2.46
N CYS A 578 -33.79 -13.93 -2.87
CA CYS A 578 -34.96 -14.43 -2.17
C CYS A 578 -35.11 -15.93 -2.36
N GLY A 579 -34.95 -16.69 -1.27
CA GLY A 579 -35.20 -18.13 -1.22
C GLY A 579 -36.69 -18.49 -1.13
N GLY A 580 -37.58 -17.51 -0.93
CA GLY A 580 -39.03 -17.68 -0.82
C GLY A 580 -39.64 -17.00 0.40
N SER A 581 -40.85 -17.44 0.75
CA SER A 581 -41.59 -16.98 1.93
C SER A 581 -40.92 -17.42 3.24
N ASP A 582 -41.44 -16.93 4.36
CA ASP A 582 -41.03 -17.36 5.70
C ASP A 582 -40.96 -18.89 5.82
N CYS A 583 -39.87 -19.36 6.43
CA CYS A 583 -39.65 -20.77 6.74
C CYS A 583 -38.64 -20.90 7.89
N ASP A 584 -38.39 -22.12 8.33
CA ASP A 584 -37.42 -22.41 9.40
C ASP A 584 -36.05 -22.86 8.87
N ARG A 585 -35.81 -22.72 7.56
CA ARG A 585 -34.51 -22.99 6.96
C ARG A 585 -33.55 -21.86 7.28
N LEU A 586 -32.29 -22.21 7.54
CA LEU A 586 -31.20 -21.24 7.65
C LEU A 586 -30.95 -20.52 6.32
N PRO A 587 -30.48 -19.26 6.33
CA PRO A 587 -29.86 -18.65 5.16
C PRO A 587 -28.74 -19.55 4.65
N SER A 588 -28.55 -19.58 3.34
CA SER A 588 -27.44 -20.28 2.69
C SER A 588 -26.62 -19.31 1.86
N ALA A 589 -25.41 -19.70 1.47
CA ALA A 589 -24.54 -18.86 0.67
C ALA A 589 -23.90 -19.62 -0.48
N HIS A 590 -23.71 -18.92 -1.60
CA HIS A 590 -22.86 -19.35 -2.71
C HIS A 590 -21.64 -18.43 -2.77
N THR A 591 -20.58 -18.83 -2.07
CA THR A 591 -19.34 -18.06 -1.91
C THR A 591 -18.65 -17.75 -3.24
N CYS A 592 -18.81 -18.63 -4.24
CA CYS A 592 -18.29 -18.45 -5.60
C CYS A 592 -18.87 -17.21 -6.30
N PHE A 593 -20.07 -16.77 -5.90
CA PHE A 593 -20.79 -15.63 -6.49
C PHE A 593 -21.02 -14.47 -5.52
N ASN A 594 -20.49 -14.56 -4.29
CA ASN A 594 -20.79 -13.63 -3.19
C ASN A 594 -22.29 -13.46 -2.96
N GLN A 595 -23.04 -14.57 -2.97
CA GLN A 595 -24.49 -14.56 -2.94
C GLN A 595 -25.01 -15.13 -1.63
N LEU A 596 -25.82 -14.34 -0.93
CA LEU A 596 -26.60 -14.74 0.24
C LEU A 596 -28.03 -15.09 -0.19
N ILE A 597 -28.49 -16.28 0.14
CA ILE A 597 -29.89 -16.69 -0.01
C ILE A 597 -30.61 -16.44 1.31
N LEU A 598 -31.58 -15.53 1.26
CA LEU A 598 -32.36 -15.09 2.41
C LEU A 598 -33.85 -15.36 2.17
N PHE A 599 -34.58 -15.76 3.21
CA PHE A 599 -36.03 -15.96 3.17
C PHE A 599 -36.76 -14.74 3.76
N ARG A 600 -38.02 -14.52 3.37
CA ARG A 600 -38.88 -13.46 3.93
C ARG A 600 -39.33 -13.80 5.36
N TYR A 601 -38.39 -13.85 6.30
CA TYR A 601 -38.69 -14.11 7.71
C TYR A 601 -39.68 -13.08 8.25
N GLN A 602 -40.68 -13.53 9.00
CA GLN A 602 -41.79 -12.68 9.44
C GLN A 602 -41.42 -11.63 10.49
N THR A 603 -40.37 -11.87 11.28
CA THR A 603 -39.95 -10.94 12.35
C THR A 603 -38.44 -10.72 12.31
N GLU A 604 -38.02 -9.54 12.74
CA GLU A 604 -36.61 -9.16 12.85
C GLU A 604 -35.85 -10.11 13.79
N GLU A 605 -36.46 -10.54 14.90
CA GLU A 605 -35.83 -11.46 15.85
C GLU A 605 -35.59 -12.83 15.22
N LYS A 606 -36.53 -13.32 14.38
CA LYS A 606 -36.34 -14.55 13.64
C LYS A 606 -35.20 -14.40 12.63
N LEU A 607 -35.20 -13.32 11.86
CA LEU A 607 -34.12 -13.02 10.90
C LEU A 607 -32.75 -12.99 11.58
N LYS A 608 -32.62 -12.23 12.68
CA LYS A 608 -31.39 -12.10 13.45
C LYS A 608 -30.89 -13.45 13.96
N ARG A 609 -31.77 -14.22 14.62
CA ARG A 609 -31.44 -15.55 15.12
C ARG A 609 -30.97 -16.49 14.00
N MET A 610 -31.65 -16.48 12.85
CA MET A 610 -31.32 -17.35 11.73
C MET A 610 -29.98 -16.96 11.07
N ILE A 611 -29.67 -15.67 10.95
CA ILE A 611 -28.37 -15.20 10.46
C ILE A 611 -27.25 -15.61 11.44
N GLU A 612 -27.43 -15.31 12.73
CA GLU A 612 -26.43 -15.60 13.77
C GLU A 612 -26.14 -17.11 13.85
N MET A 613 -27.17 -17.94 13.79
CA MET A 613 -27.02 -19.39 13.77
C MET A 613 -26.28 -19.86 12.50
N ALA A 614 -26.65 -19.36 11.32
CA ALA A 614 -25.95 -19.71 10.08
C ALA A 614 -24.45 -19.37 10.13
N ILE A 615 -24.08 -18.16 10.55
CA ILE A 615 -22.68 -17.71 10.52
C ILE A 615 -21.83 -18.26 11.68
N THR A 616 -22.45 -18.81 12.73
CA THR A 616 -21.72 -19.44 13.85
C THR A 616 -21.60 -20.95 13.71
N GLU A 617 -22.54 -21.59 13.02
CA GLU A 617 -22.56 -23.05 12.84
C GLU A 617 -21.92 -23.51 11.53
N SER A 618 -21.71 -22.62 10.55
CA SER A 618 -21.00 -22.94 9.30
C SER A 618 -19.48 -22.81 9.44
N GLN A 619 -18.72 -23.84 9.06
CA GLN A 619 -17.28 -23.73 8.74
C GLN A 619 -17.06 -24.09 7.27
N GLY A 620 -17.03 -23.08 6.39
CA GLY A 620 -16.84 -23.30 4.95
C GLY A 620 -18.03 -23.97 4.26
N PHE A 621 -17.78 -24.70 3.17
CA PHE A 621 -18.81 -25.30 2.28
C PHE A 621 -19.68 -26.40 2.93
N TYR A 622 -19.49 -26.69 4.22
CA TYR A 622 -20.24 -27.72 4.93
C TYR A 622 -20.83 -27.15 6.23
N VAL A 623 -22.10 -27.48 6.47
CA VAL A 623 -22.71 -27.41 7.81
C VAL A 623 -22.09 -28.53 8.64
N LYS A 624 -21.83 -28.27 9.92
CA LYS A 624 -21.27 -29.23 10.88
C LYS A 624 -21.93 -30.61 10.87
#